data_AF-A0A350QZN8-F1
#
_entry.id   AF-A0A350QZN8-F1
#
_cell.length_a   1.000
_cell.length_b   1.000
_cell.length_c   1.000
_cell.angle_alpha   90.00
_cell.angle_beta   90.00
_cell.angle_gamma   90.00
#
_symmetry.space_group_name_H-M   'P 1'
#
loop_
_entity.id
_entity.type
_entity.pdbx_description
1 polymer ?
#
loop_
_entity_poly.entity_id
_entity_poly.type
_entity_poly.pdbx_seq_one_letter_code
_entity_poly.pdbx_strand_id
1 'polypeptide(L)'
;MSDPKLQRADGCGILMTLIVAAILISAFYFFQKAFEPDLPEDISIDINDQRLKKIKVYQGEDDKFSSRIDFFHSERNSSIDSAMQGVVERYKAASQIHSSNQK
;
A
#
# COMPACT_ATOMS: atom_id res chain seq x y z
N MET A 1 47.83 31.05 -59.59
CA MET A 1 48.26 30.88 -58.18
C MET A 1 47.22 31.60 -57.32
N SER A 2 46.53 30.87 -56.44
CA SER A 2 45.45 31.41 -55.61
C SER A 2 46.00 32.38 -54.58
N ASP A 3 45.34 33.54 -54.42
CA ASP A 3 45.80 34.64 -53.60
C ASP A 3 45.72 34.27 -52.10
N PRO A 4 46.85 34.22 -51.36
CA PRO A 4 46.91 33.77 -49.97
C PRO A 4 46.14 34.67 -48.99
N LYS A 5 45.68 35.85 -49.43
CA LYS A 5 44.81 36.74 -48.64
C LYS A 5 43.40 36.15 -48.42
N LEU A 6 42.86 35.36 -49.36
CA LEU A 6 41.52 34.78 -49.21
C LEU A 6 41.48 33.66 -48.16
N GLN A 7 42.53 32.83 -48.09
CA GLN A 7 42.61 31.70 -47.15
C GLN A 7 42.68 32.11 -45.67
N ARG A 8 43.05 33.36 -45.36
CA ARG A 8 43.06 33.88 -43.98
C ARG A 8 41.66 34.23 -43.45
N ALA A 9 40.69 34.46 -44.34
CA ALA A 9 39.31 34.75 -43.95
C ALA A 9 38.55 33.48 -43.50
N ASP A 10 38.93 32.31 -44.02
CA ASP A 10 38.29 31.02 -43.67
C ASP A 10 38.50 30.62 -42.19
N GLY A 11 39.60 31.07 -41.57
CA GLY A 11 39.86 30.84 -40.14
C GLY A 11 38.90 31.59 -39.21
N CYS A 12 38.34 32.72 -39.65
CA CYS A 12 37.35 33.49 -38.89
C CYS A 12 36.00 32.75 -38.83
N GLY A 13 35.64 32.06 -39.92
CA GLY A 13 34.42 31.23 -39.97
C GLY A 13 34.43 30.12 -38.93
N ILE A 14 35.57 29.44 -38.75
CA ILE A 14 35.73 28.36 -37.76
C ILE A 14 35.68 28.90 -36.32
N LEU A 15 36.28 30.07 -36.06
CA LEU A 15 36.21 30.72 -34.75
C LEU A 15 34.77 31.13 -34.41
N MET A 16 34.05 31.71 -35.37
CA MET A 16 32.65 32.09 -35.19
C MET A 16 31.74 30.89 -34.96
N THR A 17 31.97 29.77 -35.66
CA THR A 17 31.18 28.55 -35.43
C THR A 17 31.44 27.97 -34.04
N LEU A 18 32.67 28.01 -33.53
CA LEU A 18 32.98 27.60 -32.16
C LEU A 18 32.33 28.49 -31.11
N ILE A 19 32.32 29.81 -31.33
CA ILE A 19 31.66 30.77 -30.43
C ILE A 19 30.15 30.52 -30.40
N VAL A 20 29.52 30.34 -31.57
CA VAL A 20 28.09 30.04 -31.66
C VAL A 20 27.78 28.70 -30.98
N ALA A 21 28.60 27.67 -31.18
CA ALA A 21 28.45 26.39 -30.51
C ALA A 21 28.55 26.51 -28.99
N ALA A 22 29.50 27.28 -28.48
CA ALA A 22 29.66 27.52 -27.05
C ALA A 22 28.43 28.23 -26.45
N ILE A 23 27.87 29.21 -27.16
CA ILE A 23 26.64 29.92 -26.75
C ILE A 23 25.46 28.95 -26.70
N LEU A 24 25.29 28.09 -27.71
CA LEU A 24 24.19 27.13 -27.78
C LEU A 24 24.27 26.09 -26.65
N ILE A 25 25.47 25.56 -26.37
CA ILE A 25 25.68 24.62 -25.26
C ILE A 25 25.38 25.31 -23.93
N SER A 26 25.88 26.52 -23.73
CA SER A 26 25.62 27.29 -22.51
C SER A 26 24.14 27.58 -22.32
N ALA A 27 23.43 27.98 -23.38
CA ALA A 27 22.00 28.25 -23.34
C ALA A 27 21.21 26.97 -23.01
N PHE A 28 21.59 25.83 -23.60
CA PHE A 28 20.98 24.53 -23.31
C PHE A 28 21.06 24.18 -21.83
N TYR A 29 22.25 24.25 -21.21
CA TYR A 29 22.40 23.98 -19.78
C TYR A 29 21.65 24.98 -18.90
N PHE A 30 21.61 26.25 -19.31
CA PHE A 30 20.87 27.28 -18.58
C PHE A 30 19.37 27.00 -18.58
N PHE A 31 18.80 26.67 -19.74
CA PHE A 31 17.39 26.30 -19.86
C PHE A 31 17.09 24.98 -19.16
N GLN A 32 17.97 23.99 -19.28
CA GLN A 32 17.81 22.72 -18.56
C GLN A 32 17.70 22.96 -17.07
N LYS A 33 18.59 23.77 -16.48
CA LYS A 33 18.56 24.10 -15.05
C LYS A 33 17.38 24.99 -14.65
N ALA A 34 16.97 25.91 -15.51
CA ALA A 34 15.85 26.83 -15.23
C ALA A 34 14.48 26.14 -15.32
N PHE A 35 14.38 25.09 -16.14
CA PHE A 35 13.15 24.32 -16.36
C PHE A 35 13.25 22.89 -15.81
N GLU A 36 14.30 22.58 -15.04
CA GLU A 36 14.39 21.29 -14.34
C GLU A 36 13.23 21.26 -13.32
N PRO A 37 12.29 20.30 -13.44
CA PRO A 37 11.26 20.17 -12.44
C PRO A 37 11.93 19.83 -11.11
N ASP A 38 11.51 20.49 -10.02
CA ASP A 38 11.96 20.13 -8.68
C ASP A 38 11.77 18.62 -8.48
N LEU A 39 12.80 17.95 -7.95
CA LEU A 39 12.67 16.53 -7.61
C LEU A 39 11.44 16.37 -6.70
N PRO A 40 10.65 15.29 -6.90
CA PRO A 40 9.50 15.06 -6.04
C PRO A 40 9.98 15.07 -4.60
N GLU A 41 9.33 15.90 -3.79
CA GLU A 41 9.60 16.06 -2.37
C GLU A 41 9.64 14.66 -1.75
N ASP A 42 10.74 14.35 -1.04
CA ASP A 42 10.92 13.04 -0.41
C ASP A 42 9.69 12.77 0.46
N ILE A 43 8.97 11.70 0.14
CA ILE A 43 7.63 11.44 0.68
C ILE A 43 7.83 11.17 2.16
N SER A 44 7.66 12.24 2.94
CA SER A 44 8.18 12.34 4.28
C SER A 44 7.68 11.20 5.16
N ILE A 45 8.53 10.81 6.11
CA ILE A 45 8.30 9.82 7.17
C ILE A 45 6.91 9.98 7.82
N ASP A 46 6.36 11.20 7.85
CA ASP A 46 5.04 11.53 8.40
C ASP A 46 3.88 10.82 7.68
N ILE A 47 3.92 10.67 6.35
CA ILE A 47 2.88 9.93 5.60
C ILE A 47 2.94 8.43 5.94
N ASN A 48 4.14 7.89 6.13
CA ASN A 48 4.31 6.51 6.54
C ASN A 48 3.81 6.26 7.97
N ASP A 49 4.07 7.18 8.90
CA ASP A 49 3.59 7.08 10.28
C ASP A 49 2.06 7.17 10.38
N GLN A 50 1.43 8.06 9.62
CA GLN A 50 -0.03 8.15 9.56
C GLN A 50 -0.66 6.88 8.98
N ARG A 51 -0.06 6.30 7.93
CA ARG A 51 -0.50 5.02 7.36
C ARG A 51 -0.33 3.88 8.36
N LEU A 52 0.80 3.82 9.07
CA LEU A 52 1.07 2.78 10.06
C LEU A 52 0.08 2.83 11.23
N LYS A 53 -0.23 4.03 11.73
CA LYS A 53 -1.25 4.22 12.77
C LYS A 53 -2.62 3.73 12.31
N LYS A 54 -3.02 4.07 11.07
CA LYS A 54 -4.31 3.66 10.52
C LYS A 54 -4.40 2.13 10.37
N ILE A 55 -3.33 1.49 9.91
CA ILE A 55 -3.24 0.01 9.82
C ILE A 55 -3.41 -0.63 11.21
N LYS A 56 -2.70 -0.13 12.22
CA LYS A 56 -2.81 -0.66 13.59
C LYS A 56 -4.22 -0.53 14.17
N VAL A 57 -4.93 0.56 13.88
CA VAL A 57 -6.33 0.74 14.31
C VAL A 57 -7.22 -0.32 13.68
N TYR A 58 -7.14 -0.53 12.37
CA TYR A 58 -7.97 -1.55 11.70
C TYR A 58 -7.64 -2.97 12.15
N GLN A 59 -6.37 -3.29 12.41
CA GLN A 59 -5.99 -4.58 12.98
C GLN A 59 -6.64 -4.80 14.35
N GLY A 60 -6.61 -3.79 15.24
CA GLY A 60 -7.28 -3.90 16.53
C GLY A 60 -8.81 -4.01 16.44
N GLU A 61 -9.42 -3.37 15.44
CA GLU A 61 -10.86 -3.53 15.16
C GLU A 61 -11.19 -4.93 14.62
N ASP A 62 -10.35 -5.48 13.75
CA ASP A 62 -10.49 -6.83 13.18
C ASP A 62 -10.34 -7.92 14.24
N ASP A 63 -9.33 -7.81 15.10
CA ASP A 63 -9.13 -8.70 16.25
C ASP A 63 -10.35 -8.67 17.18
N LYS A 64 -10.89 -7.47 17.45
CA LYS A 64 -12.08 -7.30 18.29
C LYS A 64 -13.35 -7.85 17.62
N PHE A 65 -13.46 -7.75 16.30
CA PHE A 65 -14.57 -8.32 15.55
C PHE A 65 -14.51 -9.85 15.58
N SER A 66 -13.34 -10.41 15.25
CA SER A 66 -13.08 -11.85 15.28
C SER A 66 -13.34 -12.45 16.67
N SER A 67 -12.83 -11.81 17.72
CA SER A 67 -13.09 -12.24 19.10
C SER A 67 -14.59 -12.23 19.47
N ARG A 68 -15.38 -11.29 18.95
CA ARG A 68 -16.84 -11.29 19.17
C ARG A 68 -17.54 -12.42 18.43
N ILE A 69 -17.10 -12.75 17.22
CA ILE A 69 -17.63 -13.88 16.45
C ILE A 69 -17.32 -15.19 17.20
N ASP A 70 -16.09 -15.38 17.64
CA ASP A 70 -15.68 -16.57 18.40
C ASP A 70 -16.47 -16.68 19.71
N PHE A 71 -16.61 -15.58 20.45
CA PHE A 71 -17.40 -15.54 21.67
C PHE A 71 -18.87 -15.92 21.40
N PHE A 72 -19.50 -15.31 20.40
CA PHE A 72 -20.87 -15.60 20.02
C PHE A 72 -21.08 -17.08 19.68
N HIS A 73 -20.17 -17.68 18.90
CA HIS A 73 -20.24 -19.10 18.57
C HIS A 73 -20.00 -19.99 19.78
N SER A 74 -19.06 -19.65 20.65
CA SER A 74 -18.79 -20.42 21.87
C SER A 74 -20.00 -20.44 22.81
N GLU A 75 -20.68 -19.31 22.98
CA GLU A 75 -21.84 -19.20 23.87
C GLU A 75 -23.08 -19.86 23.26
N ARG A 76 -23.35 -19.61 21.97
CA ARG A 76 -24.50 -20.19 21.25
C ARG A 76 -24.39 -21.69 21.08
N ASN A 77 -23.23 -22.22 20.66
CA ASN A 77 -23.06 -23.66 20.50
C ASN A 77 -23.18 -24.38 21.85
N SER A 78 -22.61 -23.81 22.91
CA SER A 78 -22.78 -24.34 24.27
C SER A 78 -24.25 -24.39 24.70
N SER A 79 -25.05 -23.38 24.34
CA SER A 79 -26.48 -23.35 24.65
C SER A 79 -27.27 -24.45 23.91
N ILE A 80 -26.90 -24.74 22.66
CA ILE A 80 -27.53 -25.79 21.86
C ILE A 80 -27.20 -27.17 22.41
N ASP A 81 -25.92 -27.42 22.76
CA ASP A 81 -25.50 -28.69 23.33
C ASP A 81 -26.21 -28.98 24.65
N SER A 82 -26.30 -27.98 25.53
CA SER A 82 -27.04 -28.10 26.79
C SER A 82 -28.53 -28.34 26.58
N ALA A 83 -29.17 -27.61 25.64
CA ALA A 83 -30.58 -27.83 25.32
C ALA A 83 -30.82 -29.25 24.77
N MET A 84 -29.93 -29.74 23.93
CA MET A 84 -30.02 -31.08 23.33
C MET A 84 -29.80 -32.19 24.37
N GLN A 85 -28.85 -32.01 25.30
CA GLN A 85 -28.68 -32.92 26.44
C GLN A 85 -29.94 -32.99 27.29
N GLY A 86 -30.56 -31.85 27.60
CA GLY A 86 -31.82 -31.79 28.36
C GLY A 86 -32.97 -32.53 27.67
N VAL A 87 -33.06 -32.48 26.34
CA VAL A 87 -34.04 -33.27 25.58
C VAL A 87 -33.76 -34.77 25.70
N VAL A 88 -32.51 -35.19 25.50
CA VAL A 88 -32.11 -36.61 25.59
C VAL A 88 -32.39 -37.18 26.98
N GLU A 89 -32.09 -36.44 28.05
CA GLU A 89 -32.35 -36.86 29.43
C GLU A 89 -33.84 -37.05 29.70
N ARG A 90 -34.69 -36.14 29.22
CA ARG A 90 -36.16 -36.26 29.36
C ARG A 90 -36.69 -37.51 28.66
N TYR A 91 -36.19 -37.82 27.46
CA TYR A 91 -36.58 -39.04 26.75
C TYR A 91 -36.11 -40.31 27.47
N LYS A 92 -34.88 -40.33 28.01
CA LYS A 92 -34.37 -41.45 28.80
C LYS A 92 -35.17 -41.67 30.08
N ALA A 93 -35.52 -40.60 30.79
CA ALA A 93 -36.34 -40.69 31.99
C ALA A 93 -37.76 -41.21 31.67
N ALA A 94 -38.38 -40.70 30.61
CA ALA A 94 -39.70 -41.15 30.18
C ALA A 94 -39.74 -42.62 29.75
N SER A 95 -38.71 -43.10 29.05
CA SER A 95 -38.62 -44.51 28.63
C SER A 95 -38.41 -45.46 29.81
N GLN A 96 -37.60 -45.08 30.80
CA GLN A 96 -37.40 -45.88 32.02
C GLN A 96 -38.67 -46.00 32.87
N ILE A 97 -39.45 -44.93 33.00
CA ILE A 97 -40.74 -44.95 33.70
C ILE A 97 -41.72 -45.89 32.98
N HIS A 98 -41.77 -45.83 31.64
CA HIS A 98 -42.66 -46.69 30.85
C HIS A 98 -42.28 -48.18 30.94
N SER A 99 -40.99 -48.51 30.95
CA SER A 99 -40.52 -49.89 31.17
C SER A 99 -40.73 -50.41 32.60
N SER A 100 -40.81 -49.53 33.59
CA SER A 100 -41.09 -49.92 34.99
C SER A 100 -42.57 -50.23 35.27
N ASN A 101 -43.49 -49.57 34.55
CA ASN A 101 -44.94 -49.76 34.68
C ASN A 101 -45.49 -50.95 33.86
N GLN A 102 -44.63 -51.68 33.14
CA GLN A 102 -45.00 -52.86 32.33
C GLN A 102 -44.59 -54.20 32.97
N LYS A 103 -44.07 -54.19 34.20
CA LYS A 103 -43.84 -55.39 35.03
C LYS A 103 -44.87 -55.44 36.16
#